data_AF-A0A529KLX5-F1
#
_entry.id   AF-A0A529KLX5-F1
#
_cell.length_a   1.000
_cell.length_b   1.000
_cell.length_c   1.000
_cell.angle_alpha   90.00
_cell.angle_beta   90.00
_cell.angle_gamma   90.00
#
_symmetry.space_group_name_H-M   'P 1'
#
loop_
_entity.id
_entity.type
_entity.pdbx_description
1 polymer ?
#
loop_
_entity_poly.entity_id
_entity_poly.type
_entity_poly.pdbx_seq_one_letter_code
_entity_poly.pdbx_strand_id
1 'polypeptide(L)'
;MNAMIVAPQPEAVEAGALVLKRGGNAVDAAIACAFMQGVVDPQMAGIGGFGSMQVYMPRRGVHEVLEFYARAPLKASPEMWSDLLVGQSRDGFAFLLEGGISEIGYLAVCTPGSIKGYAEALARYGTFE
;
A
#
# COMPACT_ATOMS: atom_id res chain seq x y z
N MET A 1 -28.21 3.94 -2.51
CA MET A 1 -27.07 3.83 -1.59
C MET A 1 -26.35 5.16 -1.59
N ASN A 2 -26.10 5.77 -0.43
CA ASN A 2 -25.29 6.98 -0.34
C ASN A 2 -23.87 6.54 0.03
N ALA A 3 -22.97 6.51 -0.95
CA ALA A 3 -21.59 6.10 -0.77
C ALA A 3 -20.67 7.07 -1.53
N MET A 4 -19.41 7.15 -1.10
CA MET A 4 -18.39 8.01 -1.69
C MET A 4 -17.10 7.22 -1.80
N ILE A 5 -16.36 7.43 -2.88
CA ILE A 5 -15.00 6.93 -3.05
C ILE A 5 -14.16 8.03 -3.71
N VAL A 6 -12.93 8.17 -3.25
CA VAL A 6 -11.99 9.20 -3.70
C VAL A 6 -10.61 8.56 -3.83
N ALA A 7 -9.91 8.84 -4.92
CA ALA A 7 -8.56 8.39 -5.18
C ALA A 7 -7.87 9.35 -6.17
N PRO A 8 -6.53 9.35 -6.27
CA PRO A 8 -5.77 10.20 -7.19
C PRO A 8 -6.19 10.11 -8.67
N GLN A 9 -6.56 8.92 -9.15
CA GLN A 9 -6.83 8.68 -10.56
C GLN A 9 -8.32 8.36 -10.79
N PRO A 10 -8.93 8.89 -11.87
CA PRO A 10 -10.35 8.72 -12.12
C PRO A 10 -10.74 7.26 -12.37
N GLU A 11 -9.94 6.48 -13.08
CA GLU A 11 -10.20 5.06 -13.36
C GLU A 11 -10.24 4.23 -12.06
N ALA A 12 -9.39 4.59 -11.09
CA ALA A 12 -9.40 3.96 -9.77
C ALA A 12 -10.69 4.27 -9.00
N VAL A 13 -11.17 5.50 -9.06
CA VAL A 13 -12.46 5.92 -8.48
C VAL A 13 -13.60 5.16 -9.17
N GLU A 14 -13.59 5.06 -10.50
CA GLU A 14 -14.60 4.34 -11.28
C GLU A 14 -14.68 2.85 -10.92
N ALA A 15 -13.53 2.19 -10.77
CA ALA A 15 -13.46 0.78 -10.39
C ALA A 15 -14.13 0.53 -9.03
N GLY A 16 -13.77 1.30 -8.00
CA GLY A 16 -14.39 1.13 -6.68
C GLY A 16 -15.85 1.61 -6.65
N ALA A 17 -16.21 2.65 -7.41
CA ALA A 17 -17.60 3.08 -7.56
C ALA A 17 -18.48 2.00 -8.19
N LEU A 18 -17.94 1.23 -9.16
CA LEU A 18 -18.65 0.09 -9.75
C LEU A 18 -18.91 -1.01 -8.73
N VAL A 19 -17.94 -1.32 -7.86
CA VAL A 19 -18.11 -2.29 -6.76
C VAL A 19 -19.19 -1.83 -5.78
N LEU A 20 -19.17 -0.56 -5.36
CA LEU A 20 -20.24 0.01 -4.51
C LEU A 20 -21.61 -0.09 -5.18
N LYS A 21 -21.71 0.25 -6.48
CA LYS A 21 -22.96 0.15 -7.25
C LYS A 21 -23.50 -1.28 -7.33
N ARG A 22 -22.62 -2.28 -7.32
CA ARG A 22 -22.95 -3.70 -7.38
C ARG A 22 -23.19 -4.33 -6.00
N GLY A 23 -23.21 -3.54 -4.93
CA GLY A 23 -23.56 -3.99 -3.59
C GLY A 23 -22.36 -4.36 -2.70
N GLY A 24 -21.13 -4.14 -3.16
CA GLY A 24 -19.94 -4.28 -2.32
C GLY A 24 -19.88 -3.22 -1.23
N ASN A 25 -19.15 -3.52 -0.16
CA ASN A 25 -18.93 -2.57 0.93
C ASN A 25 -17.71 -1.66 0.68
N ALA A 26 -17.41 -0.79 1.65
CA ALA A 26 -16.31 0.16 1.53
C ALA A 26 -14.92 -0.50 1.39
N VAL A 27 -14.69 -1.65 2.01
CA VAL A 27 -13.42 -2.41 1.86
C VAL A 27 -13.33 -3.04 0.48
N ASP A 28 -14.40 -3.68 0.00
CA ASP A 28 -14.44 -4.24 -1.36
C ASP A 28 -14.10 -3.16 -2.41
N ALA A 29 -14.74 -2.01 -2.27
CA ALA A 29 -14.54 -0.86 -3.15
C ALA A 29 -13.12 -0.28 -3.06
N ALA A 30 -12.58 -0.16 -1.85
CA ALA A 30 -11.22 0.32 -1.62
C ALA A 30 -10.16 -0.61 -2.24
N ILE A 31 -10.35 -1.93 -2.15
CA ILE A 31 -9.42 -2.89 -2.74
C ILE A 31 -9.48 -2.88 -4.26
N ALA A 32 -10.67 -2.84 -4.87
CA ALA A 32 -10.80 -2.68 -6.33
C ALA A 32 -10.17 -1.37 -6.82
N CYS A 33 -10.39 -0.28 -6.08
CA CYS A 33 -9.76 1.01 -6.32
C CYS A 33 -8.23 0.93 -6.23
N ALA A 34 -7.68 0.29 -5.20
CA ALA A 34 -6.24 0.14 -5.01
C ALA A 34 -5.57 -0.71 -6.12
N PHE A 35 -6.23 -1.78 -6.58
CA PHE A 35 -5.74 -2.55 -7.72
C PHE A 35 -5.71 -1.72 -9.00
N MET A 36 -6.78 -1.00 -9.30
CA MET A 36 -6.82 -0.14 -10.49
C MET A 36 -5.80 1.01 -10.38
N GLN A 37 -5.67 1.62 -9.19
CA GLN A 37 -4.66 2.64 -8.90
C GLN A 37 -3.25 2.14 -9.24
N GLY A 38 -2.90 0.91 -8.86
CA GLY A 38 -1.60 0.33 -9.20
C GLY A 38 -1.37 0.07 -10.69
N VAL A 39 -2.44 0.06 -11.49
CA VAL A 39 -2.35 -0.05 -12.96
C VAL A 39 -2.16 1.32 -13.59
N VAL A 40 -2.94 2.33 -13.16
CA VAL A 40 -2.94 3.66 -13.79
C VAL A 40 -1.95 4.65 -13.18
N ASP A 41 -1.47 4.39 -11.96
CA ASP A 41 -0.42 5.15 -11.26
C ASP A 41 0.64 4.21 -10.65
N PRO A 42 1.37 3.46 -11.50
CA PRO A 42 2.28 2.41 -11.05
C PRO A 42 3.53 2.94 -10.34
N GLN A 43 3.83 4.25 -10.47
CA GLN A 43 4.93 4.89 -9.76
C GLN A 43 4.59 5.09 -8.27
N MET A 44 3.31 5.31 -7.95
CA MET A 44 2.86 5.66 -6.60
C MET A 44 2.25 4.46 -5.84
N ALA A 45 1.63 3.52 -6.53
CA ALA A 45 0.93 2.39 -5.93
C ALA A 45 1.15 1.09 -6.69
N GLY A 46 1.02 -0.05 -6.01
CA GLY A 46 1.04 -1.34 -6.68
C GLY A 46 1.25 -2.54 -5.76
N ILE A 47 1.24 -3.71 -6.40
CA ILE A 47 1.37 -5.02 -5.74
C ILE A 47 2.78 -5.25 -5.15
N GLY A 48 3.79 -4.56 -5.70
CA GLY A 48 5.17 -4.56 -5.19
C GLY A 48 5.38 -3.62 -4.00
N GLY A 49 4.35 -2.88 -3.58
CA GLY A 49 4.41 -1.93 -2.49
C GLY A 49 3.97 -2.49 -1.13
N PHE A 50 3.54 -1.57 -0.28
CA PHE A 50 3.11 -1.82 1.09
C PHE A 50 2.25 -0.65 1.58
N GLY A 51 1.68 -0.75 2.79
CA GLY A 51 0.89 0.36 3.35
C GLY A 51 0.11 -0.01 4.59
N SER A 52 -0.95 0.75 4.85
CA SER A 52 -1.88 0.55 5.96
C SER A 52 -3.30 0.84 5.52
N MET A 53 -4.28 0.11 6.04
CA MET A 53 -5.71 0.36 5.83
C MET A 53 -6.38 0.65 7.18
N GLN A 54 -7.03 1.79 7.31
CA GLN A 54 -7.84 2.12 8.48
C GLN A 54 -9.29 1.69 8.21
N VAL A 55 -9.85 0.85 9.09
CA VAL A 55 -11.17 0.26 8.90
C VAL A 55 -12.06 0.64 10.06
N TYR A 56 -13.22 1.22 9.74
CA TYR A 56 -14.27 1.52 10.69
C TYR A 56 -15.60 0.92 10.22
N MET A 57 -16.13 -0.04 10.98
CA MET A 57 -17.43 -0.67 10.73
C MET A 57 -18.24 -0.73 12.04
N PRO A 58 -18.99 0.34 12.38
CA PRO A 58 -19.64 0.45 13.70
C PRO A 58 -20.66 -0.67 13.95
N ARG A 59 -21.39 -1.10 12.91
CA ARG A 59 -22.36 -2.21 13.03
C ARG A 59 -21.72 -3.56 13.35
N ARG A 60 -20.42 -3.70 13.08
CA ARG A 60 -19.62 -4.89 13.40
C ARG A 60 -18.68 -4.68 14.59
N GLY A 61 -18.70 -3.50 15.22
CA GLY A 61 -17.77 -3.14 16.30
C GLY A 61 -16.30 -3.04 15.87
N VAL A 62 -16.02 -2.80 14.58
CA VAL A 62 -14.65 -2.74 14.05
C VAL A 62 -14.17 -1.29 14.04
N HIS A 63 -13.00 -1.05 14.64
CA HIS A 63 -12.24 0.18 14.53
C HIS A 63 -10.75 -0.15 14.70
N GLU A 64 -10.04 -0.28 13.59
CA GLU A 64 -8.67 -0.79 13.60
C GLU A 64 -7.84 -0.33 12.42
N VAL A 65 -6.53 -0.58 12.51
CA VAL A 65 -5.56 -0.35 11.45
C VAL A 65 -4.95 -1.69 11.05
N LEU A 66 -5.12 -2.06 9.78
CA LEU A 66 -4.44 -3.17 9.16
C LEU A 66 -3.12 -2.68 8.56
N GLU A 67 -2.00 -3.00 9.20
CA GLU A 67 -0.67 -2.67 8.71
C GLU A 67 -0.08 -3.79 7.85
N PHE A 68 0.39 -3.42 6.66
CA PHE A 68 1.06 -4.31 5.73
C PHE A 68 2.30 -3.61 5.14
N TYR A 69 3.08 -2.97 6.02
CA TYR A 69 4.37 -2.35 5.70
C TYR A 69 5.38 -3.37 5.20
N ALA A 70 6.28 -2.92 4.33
CA ALA A 70 7.35 -3.77 3.84
C ALA A 70 8.35 -4.10 4.95
N ARG A 71 8.97 -5.27 4.83
CA ARG A 71 9.95 -5.75 5.80
C ARG A 71 11.33 -5.89 5.15
N ALA A 72 12.34 -5.46 5.88
CA ALA A 72 13.72 -5.74 5.52
C ALA A 72 13.93 -7.26 5.38
N PRO A 73 14.72 -7.72 4.38
CA PRO A 73 15.01 -9.13 4.20
C PRO A 73 15.83 -9.68 5.38
N LEU A 74 15.76 -11.00 5.62
CA LEU A 74 16.48 -11.67 6.72
C LEU A 74 18.01 -11.50 6.70
N LYS A 75 18.58 -11.13 5.54
CA LYS A 75 20.02 -10.86 5.39
C LYS A 75 20.41 -9.41 5.68
N ALA A 76 19.45 -8.52 5.91
CA ALA A 76 19.77 -7.15 6.31
C ALA A 76 20.45 -7.14 7.68
N SER A 77 21.46 -6.31 7.84
CA SER A 77 22.14 -6.09 9.12
C SER A 77 22.19 -4.59 9.45
N PRO A 78 22.25 -4.20 10.74
CA PRO A 78 22.27 -2.79 11.11
C PRO A 78 23.43 -2.01 10.49
N GLU A 79 24.58 -2.65 10.25
CA GLU A 79 25.80 -2.02 9.76
C GLU A 79 25.96 -2.09 8.22
N MET A 80 25.01 -2.68 7.48
CA MET A 80 25.21 -3.02 6.04
C MET A 80 25.55 -1.82 5.14
N TRP A 81 25.27 -0.59 5.57
CA TRP A 81 25.49 0.65 4.83
C TRP A 81 26.27 1.72 5.60
N SER A 82 26.83 1.41 6.78
CA SER A 82 27.47 2.42 7.65
C SER A 82 28.59 3.19 6.95
N ASP A 83 29.39 2.48 6.15
CA ASP A 83 30.58 3.02 5.49
C ASP A 83 30.25 3.65 4.12
N LEU A 84 28.98 3.61 3.70
CA LEU A 84 28.52 4.10 2.41
C LEU A 84 27.72 5.40 2.53
N LEU A 85 27.55 5.95 3.73
CA LEU A 85 26.77 7.17 3.95
C LEU A 85 27.47 8.40 3.36
N VAL A 86 26.81 9.05 2.40
CA VAL A 86 27.26 10.32 1.80
C VAL A 86 26.65 11.51 2.55
N GLY A 87 25.39 11.37 2.98
CA GLY A 87 24.68 12.42 3.71
C GLY A 87 23.17 12.17 3.76
N GLN A 88 22.41 13.20 4.08
CA GLN A 88 20.94 13.16 4.10
C GLN A 88 20.39 14.03 2.97
N SER A 89 19.24 13.64 2.41
CA SER A 89 18.50 14.47 1.45
C SER A 89 18.08 15.80 2.10
N ARG A 90 17.91 16.84 1.27
CA ARG A 90 17.56 18.20 1.76
C ARG A 90 16.25 18.27 2.55
N ASP A 91 15.32 17.38 2.25
CA ASP A 91 14.01 17.28 2.90
C ASP A 91 14.03 16.35 4.13
N GLY A 92 15.15 15.69 4.40
CA GLY A 92 15.33 14.81 5.55
C GLY A 92 14.71 13.41 5.40
N PHE A 93 14.07 13.10 4.27
CA PHE A 93 13.35 11.84 4.08
C PHE A 93 14.23 10.64 3.73
N ALA A 94 15.44 10.86 3.20
CA ALA A 94 16.32 9.80 2.73
C ALA A 94 17.78 9.97 3.17
N PHE A 95 18.47 8.85 3.36
CA PHE A 95 19.93 8.81 3.46
C PHE A 95 20.51 8.51 2.08
N LEU A 96 21.42 9.37 1.64
CA LEU A 96 22.13 9.23 0.38
C LEU A 96 23.32 8.30 0.60
N LEU A 97 23.34 7.19 -0.14
CA LEU A 97 24.41 6.21 -0.08
C LEU A 97 25.27 6.26 -1.35
N GLU A 98 26.54 5.88 -1.21
CA GLU A 98 27.45 5.71 -2.34
C GLU A 98 26.82 4.75 -3.38
N GLY A 99 26.85 5.16 -4.65
CA GLY A 99 26.24 4.40 -5.74
C GLY A 99 24.70 4.37 -5.75
N GLY A 100 24.02 5.06 -4.83
CA GLY A 100 22.55 5.14 -4.78
C GLY A 100 21.87 3.80 -4.47
N ILE A 101 22.57 2.88 -3.80
CA ILE A 101 22.14 1.48 -3.62
C ILE A 101 20.88 1.30 -2.76
N SER A 102 20.52 2.30 -1.96
CA SER A 102 19.26 2.35 -1.19
C SER A 102 18.06 2.76 -2.03
N GLU A 103 18.28 3.33 -3.22
CA GLU A 103 17.23 3.86 -4.09
C GLU A 103 17.14 3.07 -5.41
N ILE A 104 18.26 2.57 -5.92
CA ILE A 104 18.35 1.93 -7.23
C ILE A 104 18.97 0.53 -7.10
N GLY A 105 18.26 -0.46 -7.61
CA GLY A 105 18.70 -1.85 -7.67
C GLY A 105 18.07 -2.74 -6.61
N TYR A 106 18.49 -4.01 -6.59
CA TYR A 106 17.82 -5.05 -5.79
C TYR A 106 17.96 -4.85 -4.26
N LEU A 107 18.96 -4.09 -3.80
CA LEU A 107 19.16 -3.77 -2.39
C LEU A 107 18.17 -2.72 -1.86
N ALA A 108 17.53 -1.94 -2.72
CA ALA A 108 16.50 -0.98 -2.37
C ALA A 108 15.13 -1.66 -2.10
N VAL A 109 14.99 -2.95 -2.43
CA VAL A 109 13.71 -3.65 -2.39
C VAL A 109 13.51 -4.36 -1.05
N CYS A 110 12.48 -3.95 -0.31
CA CYS A 110 11.97 -4.69 0.85
C CYS A 110 10.91 -5.72 0.42
N THR A 111 10.56 -6.65 1.31
CA THR A 111 9.50 -7.65 1.03
C THR A 111 8.14 -6.96 0.88
N PRO A 112 7.46 -7.04 -0.29
CA PRO A 112 6.17 -6.39 -0.50
C PRO A 112 5.07 -6.89 0.42
N GLY A 113 4.18 -5.98 0.84
CA GLY A 113 3.07 -6.27 1.76
C GLY A 113 1.68 -6.12 1.16
N SER A 114 1.52 -5.37 0.06
CA SER A 114 0.21 -4.99 -0.50
C SER A 114 -0.73 -6.17 -0.73
N ILE A 115 -0.32 -7.21 -1.47
CA ILE A 115 -1.19 -8.36 -1.78
C ILE A 115 -1.65 -9.09 -0.53
N LYS A 116 -0.75 -9.29 0.44
CA LYS A 116 -1.11 -9.94 1.70
C LYS A 116 -2.10 -9.09 2.49
N GLY A 117 -1.88 -7.78 2.56
CA GLY A 117 -2.81 -6.85 3.21
C GLY A 117 -4.18 -6.83 2.54
N TYR A 118 -4.23 -6.82 1.21
CA TYR A 118 -5.49 -6.82 0.46
C TYR A 118 -6.27 -8.13 0.67
N ALA A 119 -5.59 -9.27 0.62
CA ALA A 119 -6.20 -10.57 0.88
C ALA A 119 -6.75 -10.65 2.32
N GLU A 120 -5.99 -10.18 3.32
CA GLU A 120 -6.44 -10.15 4.71
C GLU A 120 -7.67 -9.24 4.90
N ALA A 121 -7.65 -8.04 4.29
CA ALA A 121 -8.77 -7.12 4.33
C ALA A 121 -10.05 -7.73 3.72
N LEU A 122 -9.93 -8.37 2.56
CA LEU A 122 -11.06 -9.04 1.91
C LEU A 122 -11.55 -10.24 2.73
N ALA A 123 -10.66 -11.06 3.28
CA ALA A 123 -11.04 -12.21 4.10
C ALA A 123 -11.80 -11.79 5.38
N ARG A 124 -11.37 -10.70 6.02
CA ARG A 124 -11.99 -10.22 7.27
C ARG A 124 -13.24 -9.38 7.03
N TYR A 125 -13.25 -8.60 5.96
CA TYR A 125 -14.24 -7.55 5.77
C TYR A 125 -14.97 -7.56 4.44
N GLY A 126 -14.46 -8.27 3.45
CA GLY A 126 -15.05 -8.30 2.12
C GLY A 126 -16.44 -8.93 2.12
N THR A 127 -17.27 -8.47 1.19
CA THR A 127 -18.63 -8.97 0.96
C THR A 127 -18.95 -9.16 -0.52
N PHE A 128 -18.02 -8.80 -1.40
CA PHE A 128 -18.21 -8.82 -2.85
C PHE A 128 -17.73 -10.16 -3.43
N GLU A 129 -18.61 -10.84 -4.16
CA GLU A 129 -18.31 -12.06 -4.94
C GLU A 129 -17.89 -11.73 -6.38
#